data_AF-A0A958JA20-F1
#
_entry.id   AF-A0A958JA20-F1
#
_cell.length_a   1.000
_cell.length_b   1.000
_cell.length_c   1.000
_cell.angle_alpha   90.00
_cell.angle_beta   90.00
_cell.angle_gamma   90.00
#
_symmetry.space_group_name_H-M   'P 1'
#
loop_
_entity.id
_entity.type
_entity.pdbx_description
1 polymer ?
#
loop_
_entity_poly.entity_id
_entity_poly.type
_entity_poly.pdbx_seq_one_letter_code
_entity_poly.pdbx_strand_id
1 'polypeptide(L)'
;MRQPTKKGSIVSEGYSGTPLVKKLGIKPGFRVYFHHPPENYAETLGPLPEETEVRSALEAGMDMIQCFCKSRQEFAQLLPELQKMIYPAGMLWVSWPKKASKVPTDLDENVIREIILSAGLVDVKVCAVDAVWSGLKCVYRLKDRK
;
A
#
# COMPACT_ATOMS: atom_id res chain seq x y z
N MET A 1 -15.24 -35.97 27.19
CA MET A 1 -15.73 -34.65 26.73
C MET A 1 -14.89 -34.22 25.53
N ARG A 2 -15.45 -34.27 24.31
CA ARG A 2 -14.80 -33.76 23.09
C ARG A 2 -15.56 -32.50 22.69
N GLN A 3 -14.90 -31.34 22.68
CA GLN A 3 -15.46 -30.14 22.07
C GLN A 3 -15.23 -30.21 20.56
N PRO A 4 -16.24 -29.95 19.72
CA PRO A 4 -16.02 -29.69 18.31
C PRO A 4 -15.77 -28.19 18.11
N THR A 5 -14.57 -27.81 17.68
CA THR A 5 -14.31 -26.46 17.20
C THR A 5 -14.83 -26.34 15.77
N LYS A 6 -15.94 -25.60 15.61
CA LYS A 6 -16.40 -25.14 14.29
C LYS A 6 -15.37 -24.16 13.73
N LYS A 7 -14.62 -24.57 12.71
CA LYS A 7 -13.91 -23.64 11.81
C LYS A 7 -14.97 -22.89 11.01
N GLY A 8 -15.25 -21.66 11.40
CA GLY A 8 -15.95 -20.69 10.56
C GLY A 8 -15.00 -20.22 9.47
N SER A 9 -15.23 -20.69 8.24
CA SER A 9 -14.65 -20.13 7.02
C SER A 9 -15.28 -18.76 6.76
N ILE A 10 -14.45 -17.72 6.63
CA ILE A 10 -14.90 -16.43 6.10
C ILE A 10 -14.13 -16.15 4.81
N VAL A 11 -14.84 -16.51 3.73
CA VAL A 11 -14.86 -16.05 2.35
C VAL A 11 -13.64 -15.27 1.83
N SER A 12 -12.98 -15.93 0.87
CA SER A 12 -12.02 -15.41 -0.10
C SER A 12 -12.70 -14.57 -1.18
N GLU A 13 -12.33 -13.30 -1.35
CA GLU A 13 -12.68 -12.54 -2.56
C GLU A 13 -11.50 -11.67 -3.03
N GLY A 14 -10.94 -12.05 -4.20
CA GLY A 14 -9.90 -11.29 -4.89
C GLY A 14 -8.91 -12.18 -5.66
N TYR A 15 -9.35 -12.74 -6.79
CA TYR A 15 -8.64 -13.60 -7.75
C TYR A 15 -7.17 -13.23 -8.00
N SER A 16 -6.29 -13.72 -7.14
CA SER A 16 -5.12 -14.50 -7.53
C SER A 16 -4.59 -15.12 -6.24
N GLY A 17 -4.27 -16.42 -6.25
CA GLY A 17 -3.56 -17.08 -5.14
C GLY A 17 -2.15 -16.52 -4.89
N THR A 18 -1.84 -15.35 -5.46
CA THR A 18 -0.60 -14.61 -5.29
C THR A 18 -0.66 -13.86 -3.96
N PRO A 19 0.27 -14.11 -3.03
CA PRO A 19 0.38 -13.37 -1.76
C PRO A 19 0.43 -11.86 -1.99
N LEU A 20 -0.16 -11.08 -1.06
CA LEU A 20 -0.21 -9.62 -1.16
C LEU A 20 1.20 -9.00 -1.28
N VAL A 21 2.18 -9.50 -0.53
CA VAL A 21 3.61 -9.14 -0.65
C VAL A 21 4.09 -9.15 -2.11
N LYS A 22 3.75 -10.19 -2.88
CA LYS A 22 4.12 -10.30 -4.30
C LYS A 22 3.32 -9.32 -5.17
N LYS A 23 2.04 -9.06 -4.85
CA LYS A 23 1.22 -8.08 -5.57
C LYS A 23 1.77 -6.66 -5.42
N LEU A 24 2.26 -6.33 -4.22
CA LEU A 24 2.89 -5.06 -3.87
C LEU A 24 4.31 -4.93 -4.44
N GLY A 25 4.93 -6.06 -4.82
CA GLY A 25 6.25 -6.09 -5.44
C GLY A 25 7.38 -5.84 -4.45
N ILE A 26 7.19 -6.23 -3.18
CA ILE A 26 8.24 -6.22 -2.16
C ILE A 26 9.24 -7.32 -2.51
N LYS A 27 10.53 -7.00 -2.49
CA LYS A 27 11.64 -7.91 -2.84
C LYS A 27 12.56 -8.11 -1.63
N PRO A 28 13.42 -9.15 -1.65
CA PRO A 28 14.47 -9.31 -0.65
C PRO A 28 15.33 -8.05 -0.51
N GLY A 29 15.76 -7.76 0.71
CA GLY A 29 16.61 -6.60 1.03
C GLY A 29 15.90 -5.24 1.04
N PHE A 30 14.59 -5.18 0.79
CA PHE A 30 13.86 -3.91 0.73
C PHE A 30 13.74 -3.26 2.11
N ARG A 31 13.95 -1.93 2.15
CA ARG A 31 13.49 -1.08 3.26
C ARG A 31 12.06 -0.64 2.99
N VAL A 32 11.14 -1.07 3.84
CA VAL A 32 9.70 -0.80 3.69
C VAL A 32 9.16 0.00 4.87
N TYR A 33 8.27 0.94 4.58
CA TYR A 33 7.55 1.71 5.59
C TYR A 33 6.04 1.69 5.31
N PHE A 34 5.25 1.41 6.35
CA PHE A 34 3.79 1.39 6.29
C PHE A 34 3.24 2.55 7.13
N HIS A 35 2.64 3.54 6.48
CA HIS A 35 2.03 4.70 7.14
C HIS A 35 0.55 4.41 7.43
N HIS A 36 0.18 4.39 8.71
CA HIS A 36 -1.17 4.09 9.22
C HIS A 36 -1.79 2.77 8.71
N PRO A 37 -1.08 1.64 8.74
CA PRO A 37 -1.67 0.37 8.32
C PRO A 37 -2.86 -0.02 9.21
N PRO A 38 -3.86 -0.77 8.70
CA PRO A 38 -4.91 -1.33 9.53
C PRO A 38 -4.34 -2.31 10.58
N GLU A 39 -5.03 -2.51 11.70
CA GLU A 39 -4.52 -3.27 12.87
C GLU A 39 -3.95 -4.65 12.50
N ASN A 40 -4.62 -5.40 11.62
CA ASN A 40 -4.22 -6.76 11.23
C ASN A 40 -3.47 -6.81 9.89
N TYR A 41 -2.77 -5.72 9.54
CA TYR A 41 -2.14 -5.62 8.23
C TYR A 41 -1.01 -6.64 8.03
N ALA A 42 -0.24 -6.95 9.08
CA ALA A 42 0.84 -7.93 8.99
C ALA A 42 0.33 -9.33 8.56
N GLU A 43 -0.83 -9.75 9.07
CA GLU A 43 -1.48 -11.01 8.68
C GLU A 43 -1.97 -10.96 7.22
N THR A 44 -2.55 -9.83 6.83
CA THR A 44 -3.04 -9.59 5.46
C THR A 44 -1.90 -9.59 4.45
N LEU A 45 -0.78 -8.98 4.80
CA LEU A 45 0.43 -8.90 4.01
C LEU A 45 1.04 -10.29 3.83
N GLY A 46 1.15 -11.04 4.92
CA GLY A 46 1.82 -12.33 4.97
C GLY A 46 3.33 -12.20 5.14
N PRO A 47 4.07 -13.32 5.04
CA PRO A 47 5.51 -13.33 5.29
C PRO A 47 6.25 -12.45 4.29
N LEU A 48 7.17 -11.63 4.81
CA LEU A 48 8.05 -10.80 3.99
C LEU A 48 9.19 -11.62 3.38
N PRO A 49 9.72 -11.19 2.22
CA PRO A 49 10.94 -11.78 1.67
C PRO A 49 12.12 -11.67 2.64
N GLU A 50 13.11 -12.53 2.48
CA GLU A 50 14.34 -12.51 3.26
C GLU A 50 15.00 -11.13 3.23
N GLU A 51 15.63 -10.73 4.34
CA GLU A 51 16.36 -9.47 4.47
C GLU A 51 15.50 -8.21 4.27
N THR A 52 14.16 -8.32 4.25
CA THR A 52 13.28 -7.14 4.25
C THR A 52 13.33 -6.43 5.60
N GLU A 53 13.60 -5.13 5.59
CA GLU A 53 13.61 -4.27 6.77
C GLU A 53 12.31 -3.45 6.85
N VAL A 54 11.44 -3.78 7.80
CA VAL A 54 10.29 -2.93 8.14
C VAL A 54 10.76 -1.81 9.07
N ARG A 55 10.75 -0.57 8.59
CA ARG A 55 11.12 0.60 9.38
C ARG A 55 9.93 1.06 10.22
N SER A 56 10.19 1.40 11.49
CA SER A 56 9.18 1.97 12.39
C SER A 56 8.97 3.47 12.19
N ALA A 57 9.93 4.14 11.56
CA ALA A 57 9.89 5.55 11.22
C ALA A 57 10.19 5.74 9.74
N LEU A 58 9.69 6.86 9.20
CA LEU A 58 9.98 7.25 7.84
C LEU A 58 11.42 7.79 7.76
N GLU A 59 12.21 7.24 6.84
CA GLU A 59 13.62 7.57 6.65
C GLU A 59 13.91 7.75 5.15
N ALA A 60 15.01 8.43 4.81
CA ALA A 60 15.40 8.61 3.43
C ALA A 60 15.85 7.28 2.78
N GLY A 61 15.52 7.08 1.51
CA GLY A 61 15.95 5.92 0.72
C GLY A 61 15.10 4.68 0.93
N MET A 62 13.79 4.82 1.21
CA MET A 62 12.88 3.68 1.25
C MET A 62 12.67 3.08 -0.14
N ASP A 63 12.80 1.76 -0.27
CA ASP A 63 12.50 1.04 -1.51
C ASP A 63 10.99 1.01 -1.77
N MET A 64 10.20 0.93 -0.70
CA MET A 64 8.75 0.95 -0.77
C MET A 64 8.15 1.66 0.43
N ILE A 65 7.26 2.61 0.15
CA ILE A 65 6.34 3.18 1.14
C ILE A 65 4.94 2.75 0.76
N GLN A 66 4.12 2.41 1.75
CA GLN A 66 2.68 2.32 1.57
C GLN A 66 1.95 3.18 2.58
N CYS A 67 1.15 4.12 2.11
CA CYS A 67 0.29 4.93 2.96
C CYS A 67 -1.17 4.49 2.84
N PHE A 68 -1.86 4.49 3.97
CA PHE A 68 -3.30 4.25 4.05
C PHE A 68 -3.96 5.57 4.44
N CYS A 69 -4.73 6.13 3.52
CA CYS A 69 -5.37 7.43 3.71
C CYS A 69 -6.87 7.32 3.40
N LYS A 70 -7.67 8.12 4.09
CA LYS A 70 -9.13 8.15 3.88
C LYS A 70 -9.62 9.46 3.31
N SER A 71 -8.76 10.49 3.23
CA SER A 71 -9.16 11.77 2.66
C SER A 71 -8.18 12.37 1.65
N ARG A 72 -8.73 13.11 0.68
CA ARG A 72 -7.99 13.88 -0.31
C ARG A 72 -7.02 14.84 0.37
N GLN A 73 -7.51 15.53 1.41
CA GLN A 73 -6.73 16.49 2.17
C GLN A 73 -5.53 15.83 2.86
N GLU A 74 -5.76 14.71 3.57
CA GLU A 74 -4.71 13.94 4.23
C GLU A 74 -3.64 13.50 3.22
N PHE A 75 -4.05 12.89 2.10
CA PHE A 75 -3.08 12.41 1.12
C PHE A 75 -2.28 13.55 0.48
N ALA A 76 -2.93 14.67 0.15
CA ALA A 76 -2.25 15.84 -0.42
C ALA A 76 -1.22 16.46 0.55
N GLN A 77 -1.48 16.41 1.87
CA GLN A 77 -0.56 16.90 2.89
C GLN A 77 0.62 15.93 3.10
N LEU A 78 0.38 14.62 3.07
CA LEU A 78 1.40 13.60 3.30
C LEU A 78 2.35 13.43 2.11
N LEU A 79 1.83 13.51 0.88
CA LEU A 79 2.57 13.14 -0.33
C LEU A 79 3.96 13.81 -0.45
N PRO A 80 4.14 15.12 -0.19
CA PRO A 80 5.45 15.75 -0.33
C PRO A 80 6.52 15.16 0.59
N GLU A 81 6.15 14.71 1.79
CA GLU A 81 7.08 14.08 2.72
C GLU A 81 7.39 12.64 2.29
N LEU A 82 6.35 11.84 1.98
CA LEU A 82 6.53 10.47 1.52
C LEU A 82 7.41 10.42 0.26
N GLN A 83 7.16 11.32 -0.68
CA GLN A 83 7.90 11.41 -1.94
C GLN A 83 9.40 11.67 -1.72
N LYS A 84 9.77 12.57 -0.79
CA LYS A 84 11.17 12.88 -0.47
C LYS A 84 11.95 11.70 0.10
N MET A 85 11.24 10.77 0.72
CA MET A 85 11.83 9.65 1.45
C MET A 85 11.98 8.40 0.59
N ILE A 86 11.31 8.34 -0.57
CA ILE A 86 11.41 7.22 -1.51
C ILE A 86 12.72 7.27 -2.27
N TYR A 87 13.41 6.13 -2.32
CA TYR A 87 14.53 5.92 -3.24
C TYR A 87 14.09 6.22 -4.69
N PRO A 88 14.89 6.90 -5.53
CA PRO A 88 14.46 7.32 -6.87
C PRO A 88 13.85 6.21 -7.75
N ALA A 89 14.32 4.96 -7.64
CA ALA A 89 13.73 3.81 -8.34
C ALA A 89 12.78 2.95 -7.48
N GLY A 90 12.46 3.41 -6.27
CA GLY A 90 11.50 2.82 -5.34
C GLY A 90 10.05 3.11 -5.74
N MET A 91 9.13 2.82 -4.84
CA MET A 91 7.69 2.91 -5.10
C MET A 91 6.88 3.43 -3.92
N LEU A 92 5.88 4.26 -4.23
CA LEU A 92 4.80 4.61 -3.32
C LEU A 92 3.57 3.75 -3.64
N TRP A 93 2.99 3.13 -2.63
CA TRP A 93 1.65 2.56 -2.71
C TRP A 93 0.69 3.45 -1.93
N VAL A 94 -0.35 3.94 -2.60
CA VAL A 94 -1.41 4.71 -1.95
C VAL A 94 -2.62 3.81 -1.80
N SER A 95 -3.00 3.52 -0.55
CA SER A 95 -4.15 2.69 -0.22
C SER A 95 -5.34 3.55 0.21
N TRP A 96 -6.52 3.31 -0.36
CA TRP A 96 -7.77 3.99 -0.01
C TRP A 96 -8.92 2.98 0.19
N PRO A 97 -9.95 3.31 0.98
CA PRO A 97 -11.09 2.43 1.14
C PRO A 97 -11.90 2.30 -0.15
N LYS A 98 -12.28 1.08 -0.50
CA LYS A 98 -13.18 0.79 -1.61
C LYS A 98 -14.56 1.37 -1.33
N LYS A 99 -15.27 1.82 -2.37
CA LYS A 99 -16.68 2.23 -2.26
C LYS A 99 -17.57 1.16 -1.61
N ALA A 100 -17.32 -0.12 -1.90
CA ALA A 100 -18.08 -1.23 -1.35
C ALA A 100 -17.82 -1.51 0.16
N SER A 101 -16.70 -1.01 0.72
CA SER A 101 -16.31 -1.26 2.12
C SER A 101 -17.17 -0.51 3.14
N LYS A 102 -17.96 0.47 2.70
CA LYS A 102 -18.75 1.40 3.54
C LYS A 102 -17.94 2.23 4.53
N VAL A 103 -16.61 2.21 4.44
CA VAL A 103 -15.75 3.14 5.17
C VAL A 103 -15.83 4.52 4.48
N PRO A 104 -16.17 5.60 5.19
CA PRO A 104 -16.23 6.94 4.60
C PRO A 104 -14.87 7.37 4.03
N THR A 105 -14.89 7.87 2.80
CA THR A 105 -13.71 8.38 2.09
C THR A 105 -14.16 9.33 0.99
N ASP A 106 -13.39 10.40 0.76
CA ASP A 106 -13.49 11.23 -0.45
C ASP A 106 -12.32 10.94 -1.44
N LEU A 107 -11.47 9.96 -1.12
CA LEU A 107 -10.46 9.43 -2.03
C LEU A 107 -11.03 8.34 -2.94
N ASP A 108 -10.66 8.42 -4.20
CA ASP A 108 -10.71 7.33 -5.16
C ASP A 108 -9.48 7.33 -6.09
N GLU A 109 -9.41 6.36 -6.99
CA GLU A 109 -8.28 6.19 -7.92
C GLU A 109 -8.02 7.44 -8.78
N ASN A 110 -9.08 8.15 -9.20
CA ASN A 110 -8.94 9.33 -10.06
C ASN A 110 -8.38 10.51 -9.28
N VAL A 111 -8.88 10.73 -8.06
CA VAL A 111 -8.35 11.76 -7.15
C VAL A 111 -6.88 11.52 -6.85
N ILE A 112 -6.49 10.26 -6.59
CA ILE A 112 -5.09 9.91 -6.34
C ILE A 112 -4.24 10.19 -7.58
N ARG A 113 -4.67 9.77 -8.78
CA ARG A 113 -3.96 10.03 -10.04
C ARG A 113 -3.75 11.51 -10.32
N GLU A 114 -4.75 12.34 -10.06
CA GLU A 114 -4.64 13.80 -10.23
C GLU A 114 -3.53 14.38 -9.33
N ILE A 115 -3.53 13.98 -8.05
CA ILE A 115 -2.56 14.46 -7.06
C ILE A 115 -1.15 13.97 -7.38
N ILE A 116 -0.97 12.67 -7.64
CA ILE A 116 0.36 12.09 -7.89
C ILE A 116 0.97 12.62 -9.20
N LEU A 117 0.16 12.85 -10.23
CA LEU A 117 0.65 13.39 -11.51
C LEU A 117 1.15 14.83 -11.35
N SER A 118 0.42 15.64 -10.58
CA SER A 118 0.79 17.01 -10.25
C SER A 118 2.09 17.08 -9.43
N ALA A 119 2.35 16.04 -8.61
CA ALA A 119 3.58 15.88 -7.84
C ALA A 119 4.76 15.26 -8.63
N GLY A 120 4.58 14.95 -9.91
CA GLY A 120 5.66 14.39 -10.74
C GLY A 120 5.82 12.87 -10.67
N LEU A 121 4.88 12.17 -10.02
CA LEU A 121 4.80 10.71 -10.05
C LEU A 121 3.89 10.26 -11.20
N VAL A 122 3.95 8.97 -11.52
CA VAL A 122 3.04 8.31 -12.47
C VAL A 122 2.53 7.01 -11.88
N ASP A 123 1.29 6.65 -12.20
CA ASP A 123 0.71 5.38 -11.80
C ASP A 123 1.24 4.23 -12.65
N VAL A 124 1.26 3.03 -12.05
CA VAL A 124 1.78 1.82 -12.68
C VAL A 124 0.74 0.71 -12.65
N LYS A 125 0.17 0.46 -11.47
CA LYS A 125 -0.70 -0.70 -11.25
C LYS A 125 -1.62 -0.43 -10.07
N VAL A 126 -2.87 -0.85 -10.20
CA VAL A 126 -3.82 -0.96 -9.09
C VAL A 126 -3.95 -2.41 -8.62
N CYS A 127 -4.18 -2.65 -7.33
CA CYS A 127 -4.62 -3.95 -6.83
C CYS A 127 -5.55 -3.82 -5.62
N ALA A 128 -6.35 -4.86 -5.37
CA ALA A 128 -6.99 -5.04 -4.07
C ALA A 128 -5.94 -5.43 -3.03
N VAL A 129 -5.89 -4.68 -1.91
CA VAL A 129 -5.05 -4.99 -0.75
C VAL A 129 -5.76 -6.03 0.11
N ASP A 130 -7.01 -5.76 0.48
CA ASP A 130 -7.91 -6.68 1.18
C ASP A 130 -9.38 -6.38 0.78
N ALA A 131 -10.35 -6.77 1.60
CA ALA A 131 -11.77 -6.47 1.36
C ALA A 131 -12.11 -4.98 1.45
N VAL A 132 -11.37 -4.21 2.25
CA VAL A 132 -11.60 -2.80 2.56
C VAL A 132 -10.79 -1.90 1.64
N TRP A 133 -9.52 -2.20 1.38
CA TRP A 133 -8.55 -1.29 0.78
C TRP A 133 -8.21 -1.69 -0.66
N SER A 134 -8.23 -0.71 -1.55
CA SER A 134 -7.52 -0.75 -2.83
C SER A 134 -6.16 -0.08 -2.66
N GLY A 135 -5.21 -0.40 -3.53
CA GLY A 135 -3.87 0.21 -3.56
C GLY A 135 -3.45 0.58 -4.98
N LEU A 136 -2.83 1.75 -5.16
CA LEU A 136 -2.26 2.22 -6.41
C LEU A 136 -0.76 2.40 -6.28
N LYS A 137 0.00 1.68 -7.10
CA LYS A 137 1.44 1.83 -7.24
C LYS A 137 1.75 3.07 -8.06
N CYS A 138 2.56 3.95 -7.47
CA CYS A 138 3.06 5.18 -8.05
C CYS A 138 4.60 5.18 -7.99
N VAL A 139 5.24 5.72 -9.03
CA VAL A 139 6.71 5.82 -9.10
C VAL A 139 7.12 7.16 -9.67
N TYR A 140 8.35 7.58 -9.41
CA TYR A 140 8.97 8.64 -10.20
C TYR A 140 9.01 8.26 -11.67
N ARG A 141 8.69 9.22 -12.54
CA ARG A 141 8.89 9.09 -14.00
C ARG A 141 10.35 8.75 -14.25
N LEU A 142 10.62 7.91 -15.25
CA LEU A 142 11.99 7.47 -15.56
C LEU A 142 12.97 8.65 -15.73
N LYS A 143 12.53 9.72 -16.41
CA LYS A 143 13.32 10.95 -16.61
C LYS A 143 13.60 11.76 -15.34
N ASP A 144 12.82 11.53 -14.28
CA ASP A 144 12.88 12.27 -13.02
C ASP A 144 13.60 11.47 -11.92
N ARG A 145 14.07 10.24 -12.21
CA ARG A 145 14.91 9.45 -11.31
C ARG A 145 16.35 9.95 -11.43
N LYS A 146 16.87 10.57 -10.37
CA LYS A 146 18.25 11.07 -10.28
C LYS A 146 19.05 10.26 -9.28
#